data_AF-A0A4Q3RMF0-F1
#
_entry.id   AF-A0A4Q3RMF0-F1
#
_cell.length_a   1.000
_cell.length_b   1.000
_cell.length_c   1.000
_cell.angle_alpha   90.00
_cell.angle_beta   90.00
_cell.angle_gamma   90.00
#
_symmetry.space_group_name_H-M   'P 1'
#
loop_
_entity.id
_entity.type
_entity.pdbx_description
1 polymer ?
#
loop_
_entity_poly.entity_id
_entity_poly.type
_entity_poly.pdbx_seq_one_letter_code
_entity_poly.pdbx_strand_id
1 'polypeptide(L)'
;NKQIYPWAVNVNGLRDTKHGSWQGQFMANFKRGSGDNAGVAGGLNDRAIYTAEVTAFYPNGFGLYNMAGNVSEWVFDVYRPLSNLDFAANNDDVNPVRGNVYRTIEKNENGEAERDSMGRVKTRQVTDAEAKNRRNYQRGNVINFLDGDSLSNATYGYGQTTLVSDKSRVYKGGSWNDRAYWLSPGTRRYMEEEQASSTIGFRCAMDRMGSPEGNKTKTGNFWKTKKQKR
;
A
#
# COMPACT_ATOMS: atom_id res chain seq x y z
N ASN A 1 -21.37 -0.53 -2.91
CA ASN A 1 -20.32 -1.53 -3.14
C ASN A 1 -19.66 -1.91 -1.83
N LYS A 2 -19.98 -3.08 -1.25
CA LYS A 2 -19.31 -3.64 -0.07
C LYS A 2 -18.52 -4.88 -0.50
N GLN A 3 -17.36 -4.67 -1.11
CA GLN A 3 -16.43 -5.72 -1.50
C GLN A 3 -15.43 -5.89 -0.34
N ILE A 4 -15.32 -7.10 0.21
CA ILE A 4 -14.45 -7.38 1.37
C ILE A 4 -13.03 -7.76 0.91
N TYR A 5 -12.93 -8.52 -0.18
CA TYR A 5 -11.67 -9.08 -0.69
C TYR A 5 -11.35 -8.57 -2.10
N PRO A 6 -10.06 -8.58 -2.53
CA PRO A 6 -9.66 -7.86 -3.73
C PRO A 6 -10.04 -8.54 -5.06
N TRP A 7 -10.27 -9.86 -5.08
CA TRP A 7 -10.58 -10.58 -6.32
C TRP A 7 -11.91 -10.16 -6.94
N ALA A 8 -12.02 -10.30 -8.26
CA ALA A 8 -13.20 -9.85 -9.02
C ALA A 8 -14.42 -10.77 -8.88
N VAL A 9 -14.22 -12.04 -8.49
CA VAL A 9 -15.27 -13.08 -8.44
C VAL A 9 -15.61 -13.40 -7.00
N ASN A 10 -16.89 -13.41 -6.63
CA ASN A 10 -17.31 -13.66 -5.24
C ASN A 10 -16.58 -12.74 -4.23
N VAL A 11 -16.73 -11.43 -4.43
CA VAL A 11 -16.04 -10.36 -3.69
C VAL A 11 -16.15 -10.39 -2.16
N ASN A 12 -17.08 -11.19 -1.62
CA ASN A 12 -17.35 -11.33 -0.18
C ASN A 12 -17.06 -12.74 0.37
N GLY A 13 -16.78 -13.72 -0.49
CA GLY A 13 -16.46 -15.08 -0.06
C GLY A 13 -15.01 -15.42 -0.36
N LEU A 14 -14.44 -16.35 0.41
CA LEU A 14 -13.06 -16.83 0.26
C LEU A 14 -12.91 -17.92 -0.80
N ARG A 15 -14.02 -18.49 -1.26
CA ARG A 15 -14.05 -19.69 -2.10
C ARG A 15 -14.74 -19.45 -3.42
N ASP A 16 -14.31 -20.17 -4.46
CA ASP A 16 -15.00 -20.17 -5.74
C ASP A 16 -16.38 -20.82 -5.60
N THR A 17 -17.42 -20.12 -6.05
CA THR A 17 -18.81 -20.60 -6.03
C THR A 17 -19.26 -21.11 -7.39
N LYS A 18 -18.46 -20.95 -8.44
CA LYS A 18 -18.79 -21.40 -9.79
C LYS A 18 -18.75 -22.93 -9.84
N HIS A 19 -19.81 -23.52 -10.40
CA HIS A 19 -19.84 -24.96 -10.66
C HIS A 19 -18.72 -25.36 -11.62
N GLY A 20 -17.91 -26.33 -11.22
CA GLY A 20 -16.78 -26.83 -12.00
C GLY A 20 -15.71 -27.48 -11.12
N SER A 21 -14.56 -27.80 -11.72
CA SER A 21 -13.43 -28.45 -11.04
C SER A 21 -12.79 -27.61 -9.91
N TRP A 22 -13.04 -26.30 -9.91
CA TRP A 22 -12.53 -25.35 -8.92
C TRP A 22 -13.54 -24.98 -7.84
N GLN A 23 -14.76 -25.52 -7.90
CA GLN A 23 -15.80 -25.22 -6.94
C GLN A 23 -15.33 -25.51 -5.50
N GLY A 24 -15.46 -24.52 -4.62
CA GLY A 24 -15.07 -24.62 -3.21
C GLY A 24 -13.59 -24.41 -2.92
N GLN A 25 -12.72 -24.30 -3.95
CA GLN A 25 -11.30 -23.99 -3.78
C GLN A 25 -11.14 -22.56 -3.23
N PHE A 26 -10.10 -22.34 -2.43
CA PHE A 26 -9.79 -20.99 -1.94
C PHE A 26 -9.25 -20.10 -3.07
N MET A 27 -9.62 -18.82 -3.02
CA MET A 27 -9.24 -17.83 -4.04
C MET A 27 -7.95 -17.06 -3.69
N ALA A 28 -7.30 -17.45 -2.60
CA ALA A 28 -6.01 -16.92 -2.17
C ALA A 28 -5.29 -17.99 -1.35
N ASN A 29 -3.99 -17.82 -1.20
CA ASN A 29 -3.13 -18.63 -0.34
C ASN A 29 -3.00 -17.98 1.04
N PHE A 30 -3.56 -18.61 2.07
CA PHE A 30 -3.64 -18.05 3.41
C PHE A 30 -3.90 -19.12 4.48
N LYS A 31 -3.67 -18.77 5.74
CA LYS A 31 -3.92 -19.68 6.86
C LYS A 31 -5.40 -19.80 7.16
N ARG A 32 -5.92 -21.01 7.01
CA ARG A 32 -7.34 -21.32 7.19
C ARG A 32 -7.83 -21.17 8.62
N GLY A 33 -7.03 -21.63 9.60
CA GLY A 33 -7.44 -21.65 11.00
C GLY A 33 -6.29 -21.89 11.98
N SER A 34 -6.63 -21.95 13.27
CA SER A 34 -5.66 -22.40 14.28
C SER A 34 -5.40 -23.89 14.11
N GLY A 35 -4.16 -24.30 13.91
CA GLY A 35 -3.81 -25.70 13.64
C GLY A 35 -4.18 -26.21 12.23
N ASP A 36 -5.02 -25.49 11.49
CA ASP A 36 -5.36 -25.78 10.09
C ASP A 36 -4.60 -24.83 9.14
N ASN A 37 -3.40 -25.23 8.73
CA ASN A 37 -2.57 -24.47 7.77
C ASN A 37 -2.79 -24.90 6.31
N ALA A 38 -3.29 -26.11 6.07
CA ALA A 38 -3.21 -26.78 4.77
C ALA A 38 -4.50 -27.53 4.38
N GLY A 39 -5.49 -27.61 5.29
CA GLY A 39 -6.68 -28.42 5.11
C GLY A 39 -6.49 -29.89 5.50
N VAL A 40 -7.36 -30.73 4.93
CA VAL A 40 -7.39 -32.18 5.19
C VAL A 40 -6.34 -32.87 4.30
N ALA A 41 -5.73 -33.94 4.82
CA ALA A 41 -4.77 -34.74 4.08
C ALA A 41 -5.35 -35.23 2.73
N GLY A 42 -4.53 -35.22 1.68
CA GLY A 42 -4.90 -35.67 0.32
C GLY A 42 -5.06 -34.55 -0.72
N GLY A 43 -5.19 -33.29 -0.30
CA GLY A 43 -5.20 -32.16 -1.23
C GLY A 43 -5.31 -30.79 -0.55
N LEU A 44 -4.36 -29.90 -0.86
CA LEU A 44 -4.39 -28.50 -0.41
C LEU A 44 -5.50 -27.75 -1.16
N ASN A 45 -6.36 -27.05 -0.42
CA ASN A 45 -7.51 -26.35 -1.00
C ASN A 45 -7.15 -25.03 -1.71
N ASP A 46 -5.94 -24.54 -1.48
CA ASP A 46 -5.27 -23.40 -2.13
C ASP A 46 -3.99 -23.84 -2.85
N ARG A 47 -3.68 -25.14 -2.84
CA ARG A 47 -2.56 -25.77 -3.59
C ARG A 47 -1.15 -25.30 -3.19
N ALA A 48 -0.99 -24.60 -2.07
CA ALA A 48 0.30 -24.18 -1.54
C ALA A 48 0.30 -24.15 -0.01
N ILE A 49 1.41 -24.55 0.62
CA ILE A 49 1.59 -24.47 2.10
C ILE A 49 2.28 -23.17 2.49
N TYR A 50 3.32 -22.80 1.75
CA TYR A 50 4.05 -21.55 1.89
C TYR A 50 3.64 -20.63 0.76
N THR A 51 4.58 -20.00 0.06
CA THR A 51 4.26 -19.19 -1.11
C THR A 51 3.75 -20.03 -2.28
N ALA A 52 2.92 -19.40 -3.11
CA ALA A 52 2.44 -19.94 -4.37
C ALA A 52 2.98 -19.11 -5.54
N GLU A 53 2.87 -19.67 -6.75
CA GLU A 53 3.19 -18.96 -7.99
C GLU A 53 2.46 -17.60 -8.11
N VAL A 54 3.12 -16.62 -8.73
CA VAL A 54 2.68 -15.23 -8.73
C VAL A 54 1.32 -14.99 -9.42
N THR A 55 0.88 -15.92 -10.26
CA THR A 55 -0.40 -15.90 -10.98
C THR A 55 -1.33 -17.05 -10.60
N ALA A 56 -1.10 -17.73 -9.47
CA ALA A 56 -1.85 -18.93 -9.07
C ALA A 56 -3.34 -18.69 -8.76
N PHE A 57 -3.73 -17.44 -8.44
CA PHE A 57 -5.07 -17.09 -7.97
C PHE A 57 -5.76 -16.05 -8.86
N TYR A 58 -7.05 -15.81 -8.63
CA TYR A 58 -7.83 -14.85 -9.42
C TYR A 58 -7.29 -13.42 -9.28
N PRO A 59 -7.15 -12.67 -10.39
CA PRO A 59 -6.81 -11.26 -10.32
C PRO A 59 -7.98 -10.42 -9.78
N ASN A 60 -7.66 -9.22 -9.30
CA ASN A 60 -8.66 -8.20 -9.04
C ASN A 60 -9.18 -7.58 -10.35
N GLY A 61 -10.15 -6.65 -10.26
CA GLY A 61 -10.70 -5.94 -11.42
C GLY A 61 -9.68 -5.10 -12.21
N PHE A 62 -8.50 -4.85 -11.65
CA PHE A 62 -7.38 -4.15 -12.30
C PHE A 62 -6.36 -5.11 -12.93
N GLY A 63 -6.60 -6.42 -12.89
CA GLY A 63 -5.66 -7.43 -13.40
C GLY A 63 -4.47 -7.71 -12.48
N LEU A 64 -4.53 -7.29 -11.21
CA LEU A 64 -3.47 -7.53 -10.23
C LEU A 64 -3.70 -8.86 -9.49
N TYR A 65 -2.67 -9.69 -9.45
CA TYR A 65 -2.65 -10.99 -8.78
C TYR A 65 -2.08 -10.87 -7.37
N ASN A 66 -2.49 -11.79 -6.49
CA ASN A 66 -1.98 -11.92 -5.11
C ASN A 66 -2.06 -10.62 -4.28
N MET A 67 -3.05 -9.77 -4.55
CA MET A 67 -3.34 -8.61 -3.69
C MET A 67 -3.88 -9.00 -2.30
N ALA A 68 -4.27 -10.28 -2.14
CA ALA A 68 -4.61 -10.90 -0.89
C ALA A 68 -3.90 -12.27 -0.80
N GLY A 69 -3.21 -12.51 0.31
CA GLY A 69 -2.53 -13.77 0.59
C GLY A 69 -1.18 -13.88 -0.11
N ASN A 70 -0.63 -15.09 -0.15
CA ASN A 70 0.74 -15.36 -0.56
C ASN A 70 1.75 -14.67 0.38
N VAL A 71 2.08 -13.40 0.17
CA VAL A 71 2.90 -12.60 1.08
C VAL A 71 2.21 -11.27 1.33
N SER A 72 2.39 -10.75 2.55
CA SER A 72 2.09 -9.34 2.76
C SER A 72 3.11 -8.48 2.03
N GLU A 73 2.73 -7.29 1.59
CA GLU A 73 3.58 -6.40 0.82
C GLU A 73 3.88 -5.14 1.64
N TRP A 74 5.16 -4.76 1.72
CA TRP A 74 5.58 -3.48 2.26
C TRP A 74 4.97 -2.31 1.50
N VAL A 75 4.63 -1.27 2.24
CA VAL A 75 4.12 0.01 1.74
C VAL A 75 5.03 1.12 2.23
N PHE A 76 5.16 2.18 1.43
CA PHE A 76 5.98 3.35 1.77
C PHE A 76 5.57 4.00 3.10
N ASP A 77 4.27 3.98 3.41
CA ASP A 77 3.71 4.71 4.53
C ASP A 77 4.26 4.30 5.90
N VAL A 78 4.49 5.30 6.75
CA VAL A 78 4.74 5.09 8.19
C VAL A 78 3.43 4.79 8.90
N TYR A 79 3.46 3.82 9.81
CA TYR A 79 2.29 3.40 10.55
C TYR A 79 1.97 4.34 11.71
N ARG A 80 0.70 4.76 11.78
CA ARG A 80 0.10 5.40 12.94
C ARG A 80 -1.29 4.82 13.18
N PRO A 81 -1.67 4.53 14.43
CA PRO A 81 -3.00 4.02 14.74
C PRO A 81 -4.12 4.94 14.27
N LEU A 82 -3.91 6.26 14.33
CA LEU A 82 -4.93 7.27 14.04
C LEU A 82 -4.82 7.87 12.63
N SER A 83 -3.95 7.37 11.72
CA SER A 83 -3.76 8.04 10.42
C SER A 83 -5.08 8.26 9.68
N ASN A 84 -6.01 7.31 9.74
CA ASN A 84 -7.29 7.42 9.03
C ASN A 84 -8.14 8.59 9.57
N LEU A 85 -8.07 8.88 10.87
CA LEU A 85 -8.76 10.01 11.49
C LEU A 85 -8.03 11.32 11.18
N ASP A 86 -6.70 11.31 11.23
CA ASP A 86 -5.89 12.49 10.93
C ASP A 86 -6.07 12.96 9.49
N PHE A 87 -6.07 12.03 8.52
CA PHE A 87 -6.28 12.37 7.11
C PHE A 87 -7.65 13.01 6.90
N ALA A 88 -8.69 12.45 7.53
CA ALA A 88 -10.04 13.02 7.48
C ALA A 88 -10.12 14.39 8.17
N ALA A 89 -9.42 14.58 9.29
CA ALA A 89 -9.41 15.85 10.02
C ALA A 89 -8.67 16.98 9.25
N ASN A 90 -7.72 16.63 8.39
CA ASN A 90 -6.93 17.57 7.60
C ASN A 90 -7.46 17.78 6.16
N ASN A 91 -8.62 17.22 5.82
CA ASN A 91 -9.18 17.20 4.46
C ASN A 91 -8.22 16.58 3.42
N ASP A 92 -7.37 15.65 3.84
CA ASP A 92 -6.47 14.87 2.98
C ASP A 92 -7.22 13.66 2.40
N ASP A 93 -8.28 13.93 1.62
CA ASP A 93 -9.20 12.90 1.16
C ASP A 93 -8.68 12.08 -0.04
N VAL A 94 -7.76 12.65 -0.83
CA VAL A 94 -7.27 12.05 -2.08
C VAL A 94 -5.82 11.61 -1.92
N ASN A 95 -5.60 10.30 -1.93
CA ASN A 95 -4.28 9.66 -1.85
C ASN A 95 -3.40 10.20 -0.69
N PRO A 96 -3.89 10.15 0.56
CA PRO A 96 -3.08 10.56 1.69
C PRO A 96 -1.85 9.65 1.82
N VAL A 97 -0.69 10.27 2.07
CA VAL A 97 0.58 9.58 2.29
C VAL A 97 1.22 10.07 3.59
N ARG A 98 1.79 9.17 4.39
CA ARG A 98 2.53 9.52 5.61
C ARG A 98 3.94 8.93 5.58
N GLY A 99 4.95 9.69 5.97
CA GLY A 99 6.36 9.25 5.89
C GLY A 99 7.20 10.02 4.88
N ASN A 100 6.72 11.16 4.39
CA ASN A 100 7.44 11.98 3.41
C ASN A 100 8.63 12.71 4.04
N VAL A 101 9.75 12.68 3.33
CA VAL A 101 10.91 13.54 3.55
C VAL A 101 11.13 14.31 2.26
N TYR A 102 10.97 15.63 2.30
CA TYR A 102 11.18 16.47 1.14
C TYR A 102 12.66 16.57 0.83
N ARG A 103 13.01 16.24 -0.42
CA ARG A 103 14.40 16.24 -0.91
C ARG A 103 14.57 17.31 -1.98
N THR A 104 15.74 17.92 -2.02
CA THR A 104 16.19 18.84 -3.06
C THR A 104 17.47 18.30 -3.69
N ILE A 105 17.72 18.69 -4.94
CA ILE A 105 18.97 18.39 -5.63
C ILE A 105 20.12 19.06 -4.90
N GLU A 106 21.19 18.30 -4.67
CA GLU A 106 22.44 18.82 -4.15
C GLU A 106 23.23 19.47 -5.29
N LYS A 107 23.65 20.72 -5.07
CA LYS A 107 24.31 21.54 -6.08
C LYS A 107 25.73 21.84 -5.64
N ASN A 108 26.67 21.78 -6.58
CA ASN A 108 28.05 22.21 -6.37
C ASN A 108 28.14 23.76 -6.27
N GLU A 109 29.35 24.28 -6.03
CA GLU A 109 29.61 25.73 -5.95
C GLU A 109 29.17 26.51 -7.20
N ASN A 110 29.14 25.83 -8.36
CA ASN A 110 28.71 26.40 -9.64
C ASN A 110 27.18 26.31 -9.86
N GLY A 111 26.42 25.75 -8.91
CA GLY A 111 24.97 25.60 -8.99
C GLY A 111 24.48 24.42 -9.82
N GLU A 112 25.38 23.54 -10.28
CA GLU A 112 25.09 22.35 -11.08
C GLU A 112 24.78 21.14 -10.20
N ALA A 113 23.90 20.26 -10.69
CA ALA A 113 23.52 19.05 -9.99
C ALA A 113 24.70 18.06 -9.93
N GLU A 114 25.10 17.69 -8.71
CA GLU A 114 26.15 16.70 -8.54
C GLU A 114 25.62 15.28 -8.77
N ARG A 115 26.46 14.39 -9.30
CA ARG A 115 26.11 12.98 -9.52
C ARG A 115 26.86 12.08 -8.54
N ASP A 116 26.21 10.99 -8.13
CA ASP A 116 26.83 9.94 -7.33
C ASP A 116 27.72 9.02 -8.18
N SER A 117 28.41 8.08 -7.54
CA SER A 117 29.25 7.08 -8.21
C SER A 117 28.49 6.14 -9.16
N MET A 118 27.15 6.12 -9.06
CA MET A 118 26.25 5.35 -9.93
C MET A 118 25.62 6.22 -11.02
N GLY A 119 26.04 7.48 -11.16
CA GLY A 119 25.56 8.43 -12.17
C GLY A 119 24.19 9.04 -11.89
N ARG A 120 23.60 8.81 -10.71
CA ARG A 120 22.32 9.39 -10.29
C ARG A 120 22.53 10.77 -9.68
N VAL A 121 21.53 11.64 -9.78
CA VAL A 121 21.60 12.98 -9.19
C VAL A 121 21.58 12.88 -7.66
N LYS A 122 22.58 13.47 -6.99
CA LYS A 122 22.62 13.56 -5.54
C LYS A 122 21.48 14.43 -5.03
N THR A 123 20.82 13.96 -3.98
CA THR A 123 19.72 14.68 -3.35
C THR A 123 19.96 14.75 -1.85
N ARG A 124 19.64 15.89 -1.25
CA ARG A 124 19.67 16.11 0.20
C ARG A 124 18.29 16.48 0.73
N GLN A 125 18.08 16.31 2.03
CA GLN A 125 16.85 16.77 2.68
C GLN A 125 16.76 18.30 2.60
N VAL A 126 15.55 18.82 2.38
CA VAL A 126 15.24 20.25 2.49
C VAL A 126 15.30 20.64 3.96
N THR A 127 15.97 21.75 4.28
CA THR A 127 16.00 22.24 5.67
C THR A 127 14.72 23.01 5.99
N ASP A 128 14.35 23.07 7.28
CA ASP A 128 13.13 23.80 7.68
C ASP A 128 13.22 25.30 7.38
N ALA A 129 14.42 25.88 7.41
CA ALA A 129 14.66 27.27 7.00
C ALA A 129 14.33 27.50 5.51
N GLU A 130 14.69 26.55 4.64
CA GLU A 130 14.37 26.59 3.20
C GLU A 130 12.90 26.32 2.90
N ALA A 131 12.22 25.57 3.79
CA ALA A 131 10.81 25.23 3.65
C ALA A 131 9.87 26.31 4.19
N LYS A 132 10.31 27.12 5.17
CA LYS A 132 9.48 28.07 5.92
C LYS A 132 8.57 28.97 5.07
N ASN A 133 9.06 29.45 3.93
CA ASN A 133 8.33 30.38 3.05
C ASN A 133 7.63 29.68 1.87
N ARG A 134 7.66 28.36 1.78
CA ARG A 134 7.00 27.64 0.69
C ARG A 134 5.51 27.50 1.00
N ARG A 135 4.70 27.54 -0.06
CA ARG A 135 3.24 27.41 0.05
C ARG A 135 2.78 25.97 0.34
N ASN A 136 3.53 24.98 -0.13
CA ASN A 136 3.12 23.57 -0.13
C ASN A 136 3.51 22.82 1.15
N TYR A 137 4.70 23.06 1.71
CA TYR A 137 5.16 22.47 2.96
C TYR A 137 6.10 23.41 3.69
N GLN A 138 6.07 23.38 5.02
CA GLN A 138 6.85 24.30 5.86
C GLN A 138 7.99 23.62 6.63
N ARG A 139 8.05 22.28 6.60
CA ARG A 139 9.11 21.46 7.20
C ARG A 139 9.67 20.49 6.17
N GLY A 140 10.96 20.20 6.26
CA GLY A 140 11.65 19.28 5.35
C GLY A 140 11.41 17.81 5.67
N ASN A 141 11.36 17.47 6.96
CA ASN A 141 10.97 16.14 7.44
C ASN A 141 9.55 16.22 8.03
N VAL A 142 8.64 15.45 7.44
CA VAL A 142 7.25 15.35 7.89
C VAL A 142 6.85 13.87 8.10
N ILE A 143 7.82 13.01 8.42
CA ILE A 143 7.57 11.60 8.71
C ILE A 143 6.54 11.44 9.84
N ASN A 144 6.71 12.22 10.91
CA ASN A 144 5.89 12.22 12.10
C ASN A 144 4.92 13.42 12.14
N PHE A 145 4.44 13.88 10.99
CA PHE A 145 3.53 15.03 10.94
C PHE A 145 2.32 14.83 11.87
N LEU A 146 2.09 15.80 12.78
CA LEU A 146 1.06 15.81 13.83
C LEU A 146 1.22 14.74 14.93
N ASP A 147 2.34 14.03 14.98
CA ASP A 147 2.65 12.99 15.96
C ASP A 147 3.97 13.31 16.68
N GLY A 148 3.93 13.55 17.99
CA GLY A 148 5.13 13.81 18.81
C GLY A 148 5.70 15.22 18.74
N ASP A 149 5.03 16.19 18.11
CA ASP A 149 5.35 17.62 18.23
C ASP A 149 4.48 18.31 19.30
N SER A 150 4.81 19.56 19.67
CA SER A 150 4.10 20.31 20.72
C SER A 150 2.61 20.55 20.44
N LEU A 151 2.13 20.27 19.23
CA LEU A 151 0.72 20.38 18.82
C LEU A 151 0.00 19.02 18.82
N SER A 152 0.73 17.93 19.03
CA SER A 152 0.18 16.57 19.03
C SER A 152 -0.43 16.20 20.38
N ASN A 153 -1.61 15.57 20.35
CA ASN A 153 -2.25 14.96 21.52
C ASN A 153 -1.79 13.49 21.75
N ALA A 154 -0.82 13.00 20.97
CA ALA A 154 -0.36 11.61 21.00
C ALA A 154 1.17 11.55 21.07
N THR A 155 1.69 11.05 22.21
CA THR A 155 3.11 10.77 22.40
C THR A 155 3.35 9.27 22.33
N TYR A 156 4.17 8.82 21.38
CA TYR A 156 4.54 7.41 21.22
C TYR A 156 5.90 7.16 21.89
N GLY A 157 5.89 6.55 23.08
CA GLY A 157 7.10 6.15 23.78
C GLY A 157 7.61 4.81 23.24
N TYR A 158 8.46 4.84 22.20
CA TYR A 158 9.04 3.63 21.63
C TYR A 158 9.77 2.80 22.70
N GLY A 159 9.46 1.50 22.78
CA GLY A 159 10.07 0.58 23.74
C GLY A 159 9.57 0.71 25.18
N GLN A 160 8.72 1.70 25.48
CA GLN A 160 8.10 1.88 26.80
C GLN A 160 6.60 1.64 26.75
N THR A 161 5.89 2.35 25.88
CA THR A 161 4.42 2.30 25.76
C THR A 161 3.95 1.74 24.42
N THR A 162 4.81 1.75 23.39
CA THR A 162 4.46 1.26 22.06
C THR A 162 5.68 0.76 21.28
N LEU A 163 5.45 -0.07 20.27
CA LEU A 163 6.45 -0.43 19.26
C LEU A 163 6.34 0.46 18.01
N VAL A 164 5.49 1.48 18.03
CA VAL A 164 5.32 2.43 16.93
C VAL A 164 6.39 3.52 17.00
N SER A 165 7.12 3.69 15.91
CA SER A 165 8.17 4.68 15.72
C SER A 165 8.10 5.34 14.33
N ASP A 166 9.03 6.24 14.04
CA ASP A 166 9.21 6.84 12.71
C ASP A 166 9.76 5.84 11.66
N LYS A 167 10.24 4.69 12.13
CA LYS A 167 10.75 3.58 11.32
C LYS A 167 9.72 2.45 11.16
N SER A 168 8.59 2.50 11.85
CA SER A 168 7.52 1.52 11.70
C SER A 168 6.77 1.73 10.38
N ARG A 169 6.95 0.82 9.42
CA ARG A 169 6.31 0.90 8.08
C ARG A 169 5.07 0.03 8.01
N VAL A 170 4.13 0.43 7.16
CA VAL A 170 2.91 -0.33 6.89
C VAL A 170 3.22 -1.50 5.96
N TYR A 171 2.60 -2.66 6.22
CA TYR A 171 2.47 -3.74 5.24
C TYR A 171 1.03 -4.25 5.17
N LYS A 172 0.64 -4.79 4.01
CA LYS A 172 -0.76 -5.11 3.68
C LYS A 172 -0.91 -6.39 2.86
N GLY A 173 -2.14 -6.87 2.68
CA GLY A 173 -2.48 -7.99 1.79
C GLY A 173 -2.57 -9.36 2.47
N GLY A 174 -1.93 -9.55 3.64
CA GLY A 174 -1.92 -10.86 4.31
C GLY A 174 -1.02 -11.87 3.59
N SER A 175 -0.61 -12.91 4.28
CA SER A 175 0.32 -13.93 3.78
C SER A 175 -0.25 -15.34 3.90
N TRP A 176 0.51 -16.32 3.40
CA TRP A 176 0.26 -17.75 3.56
C TRP A 176 0.07 -18.18 5.04
N ASN A 177 0.61 -17.42 6.00
CA ASN A 177 0.46 -17.70 7.44
C ASN A 177 -0.60 -16.83 8.15
N ASP A 178 -1.32 -15.99 7.41
CA ASP A 178 -2.30 -15.07 7.97
C ASP A 178 -3.74 -15.55 7.78
N ARG A 179 -4.59 -15.26 8.78
CA ARG A 179 -6.02 -15.56 8.68
C ARG A 179 -6.73 -14.61 7.74
N ALA A 180 -7.89 -15.06 7.25
CA ALA A 180 -8.76 -14.36 6.30
C ALA A 180 -9.01 -12.87 6.63
N TYR A 181 -9.07 -12.49 7.91
CA TYR A 181 -9.22 -11.09 8.32
C TYR A 181 -8.17 -10.17 7.66
N TRP A 182 -6.92 -10.61 7.58
CA TRP A 182 -5.79 -9.82 7.05
C TRP A 182 -5.75 -9.76 5.52
N LEU A 183 -6.60 -10.51 4.82
CA LEU A 183 -6.71 -10.49 3.37
C LEU A 183 -7.54 -9.29 2.88
N SER A 184 -8.27 -8.63 3.77
CA SER A 184 -9.06 -7.47 3.37
C SER A 184 -8.15 -6.27 3.09
N PRO A 185 -8.33 -5.56 1.95
CA PRO A 185 -7.49 -4.42 1.56
C PRO A 185 -7.48 -3.27 2.60
N GLY A 186 -8.53 -3.16 3.41
CA GLY A 186 -8.64 -2.14 4.46
C GLY A 186 -7.70 -2.39 5.65
N THR A 187 -7.28 -3.63 5.88
CA THR A 187 -6.45 -3.96 7.06
C THR A 187 -5.04 -3.40 6.93
N ARG A 188 -4.49 -2.93 8.05
CA ARG A 188 -3.15 -2.35 8.13
C ARG A 188 -2.40 -3.02 9.28
N ARG A 189 -1.17 -3.42 9.01
CA ARG A 189 -0.21 -3.87 10.03
C ARG A 189 1.09 -3.12 9.84
N TYR A 190 2.00 -3.28 10.80
CA TYR A 190 3.28 -2.62 10.78
C TYR A 190 4.39 -3.49 11.35
N MET A 191 5.59 -3.19 10.89
CA MET A 191 6.85 -3.77 11.35
C MET A 191 7.94 -2.70 11.13
N GLU A 192 9.02 -2.78 11.89
CA GLU A 192 10.18 -1.89 11.74
C GLU A 192 10.83 -2.09 10.36
N GLU A 193 11.23 -0.99 9.71
CA GLU A 193 11.75 -1.03 8.33
C GLU A 193 13.05 -1.82 8.14
N GLU A 194 13.80 -2.05 9.21
CA GLU A 194 15.04 -2.84 9.22
C GLU A 194 14.79 -4.34 9.46
N GLN A 195 13.55 -4.76 9.72
CA GLN A 195 13.18 -6.15 9.96
C GLN A 195 12.69 -6.84 8.69
N ALA A 196 12.89 -8.16 8.64
CA ALA A 196 12.42 -9.01 7.54
C ALA A 196 11.66 -10.22 8.09
N SER A 197 10.73 -10.73 7.28
CA SER A 197 9.93 -11.92 7.59
C SER A 197 9.71 -12.74 6.33
N SER A 198 9.64 -14.07 6.45
CA SER A 198 9.31 -14.99 5.35
C SER A 198 7.86 -14.82 4.82
N THR A 199 7.05 -14.01 5.49
CA THR A 199 5.67 -13.71 5.11
C THR A 199 5.51 -12.33 4.48
N ILE A 200 6.59 -11.54 4.36
CA ILE A 200 6.53 -10.17 3.85
C ILE A 200 7.46 -10.04 2.64
N GLY A 201 6.89 -9.59 1.52
CA GLY A 201 7.58 -9.20 0.29
C GLY A 201 7.27 -7.75 -0.08
N PHE A 202 7.31 -7.45 -1.37
CA PHE A 202 7.05 -6.10 -1.88
C PHE A 202 6.50 -6.14 -3.31
N ARG A 203 5.96 -5.01 -3.74
CA ARG A 203 5.55 -4.73 -5.10
C ARG A 203 6.06 -3.36 -5.53
N CYS A 204 6.50 -3.26 -6.77
CA CYS A 204 6.93 -1.99 -7.33
C CYS A 204 5.72 -1.20 -7.86
N ALA A 205 5.71 0.10 -7.60
CA ALA A 205 4.76 1.04 -8.18
C ALA A 205 5.54 2.15 -8.92
N MET A 206 4.89 2.75 -9.91
CA MET A 206 5.43 3.88 -10.66
C MET A 206 4.32 4.87 -10.95
N ASP A 207 4.68 6.15 -11.02
CA ASP A 207 3.73 7.20 -11.40
C ASP A 207 3.35 7.04 -12.87
N ARG A 208 2.04 7.04 -13.12
CA ARG A 208 1.50 7.00 -14.48
C ARG A 208 1.47 8.40 -15.05
N MET A 209 2.23 8.62 -16.11
CA MET A 209 2.14 9.83 -16.93
C MET A 209 1.10 9.65 -18.05
N GLY A 210 0.09 10.53 -18.11
CA GLY A 210 -0.92 10.56 -19.18
C GLY A 210 -2.36 10.35 -18.70
N SER A 211 -3.27 10.07 -19.63
CA SER A 211 -4.71 9.92 -19.35
C SER A 211 -4.98 8.80 -18.33
N PRO A 212 -5.90 9.01 -17.35
CA PRO A 212 -6.32 7.99 -16.40
C PRO A 212 -6.86 6.71 -17.05
N GLU A 213 -7.48 6.83 -18.23
CA GLU A 213 -8.11 5.71 -18.92
C GLU A 213 -7.17 4.96 -19.87
N GLY A 214 -5.93 5.44 -20.07
CA GLY A 214 -5.01 4.89 -21.08
C GLY A 214 -4.60 5.89 -22.17
N ASN A 215 -3.52 5.61 -22.89
CA ASN A 215 -2.96 6.54 -23.89
C ASN A 215 -3.83 6.67 -25.16
N LYS A 216 -4.86 5.83 -25.32
CA LYS A 216 -5.75 5.77 -26.50
C LYS A 216 -7.22 6.05 -26.18
N THR A 217 -7.53 6.35 -24.93
CA THR A 217 -8.91 6.52 -24.44
C THR A 217 -9.16 7.98 -24.12
N LYS A 218 -10.42 8.39 -24.28
CA LYS A 218 -10.80 9.78 -24.15
C LYS A 218 -10.83 10.16 -22.66
N THR A 219 -10.30 11.33 -22.30
CA THR A 219 -10.30 11.80 -20.91
C THR A 219 -11.66 12.41 -20.54
N GLY A 220 -12.39 11.77 -19.63
CA GLY A 220 -13.58 12.33 -18.99
C GLY A 220 -14.92 11.88 -19.58
N ASN A 221 -16.01 12.39 -18.99
CA ASN A 221 -17.37 12.04 -19.41
C ASN A 221 -17.76 12.83 -20.67
N PHE A 222 -17.90 12.14 -21.80
CA PHE A 222 -18.38 12.74 -23.05
C PHE A 222 -19.90 12.67 -23.14
N TRP A 223 -20.55 13.76 -22.78
CA TRP A 223 -21.98 13.93 -22.99
C TRP A 223 -22.26 14.18 -24.47
N LYS A 224 -23.15 13.39 -25.09
CA LYS A 224 -23.56 13.61 -26.48
C LYS A 224 -24.23 14.99 -26.60
N THR A 225 -23.69 15.89 -27.42
CA THR A 225 -24.38 17.13 -27.77
C THR A 225 -25.59 16.82 -28.65
N LYS A 226 -26.75 17.39 -28.30
CA LYS A 226 -27.99 17.21 -29.06
C LYS A 226 -27.76 17.81 -30.45
N LYS A 227 -27.79 16.99 -31.51
CA LYS A 227 -27.72 17.50 -32.89
C LYS A 227 -28.91 18.44 -33.11
N GLN A 228 -28.65 19.70 -33.45
CA GLN A 228 -29.71 20.57 -33.98
C GLN A 228 -30.23 19.91 -35.25
N LYS A 229 -31.54 19.63 -35.28
CA LYS A 229 -32.22 19.28 -36.53
C LYS A 229 -32.20 20.55 -37.40
N ARG A 230 -31.49 20.51 -38.53
CA ARG A 230 -31.64 21.50 -39.61
C ARG A 230 -32.98 21.28 -40.30
#